data_AF-A0A0Z8PES9-F1
#
_entry.id   AF-A0A0Z8PES9-F1
#
_cell.length_a   1.000
_cell.length_b   1.000
_cell.length_c   1.000
_cell.angle_alpha   90.00
_cell.angle_beta   90.00
_cell.angle_gamma   90.00
#
_symmetry.space_group_name_H-M   'P 1'
#
loop_
_entity.id
_entity.type
_entity.pdbx_description
1 polymer ?
#
loop_
_entity_poly.entity_id
_entity_poly.type
_entity_poly.pdbx_seq_one_letter_code
_entity_poly.pdbx_strand_id
1 'polypeptide(L)'
;MIYLLQPILYKNIIYDIIKKNLLKHFTLKKIIVHQLHIINNKNNNAYFIIHDKHLKSWNGFNISKTIRQKDHNAHIILITNDLDYPKYYRSHIRFLSIIDLDSNQKEYEIQEILQYLINACR
;
A
#
# COMPACT_ATOMS: atom_id res chain seq x y z
N MET A 1 -8.16 4.94 6.91
CA MET A 1 -7.67 6.00 5.98
C MET A 1 -6.80 5.35 4.92
N ILE A 2 -6.57 5.99 3.76
CA ILE A 2 -5.70 5.42 2.72
C ILE A 2 -4.39 6.20 2.67
N TYR A 3 -3.27 5.47 2.74
CA TYR A 3 -1.92 5.99 2.69
C TYR A 3 -1.18 5.36 1.50
N LEU A 4 -0.39 6.17 0.79
CA LEU A 4 0.55 5.70 -0.22
C LEU A 4 1.97 6.02 0.24
N LEU A 5 2.77 4.98 0.46
CA LEU A 5 4.17 5.09 0.85
C LEU A 5 5.03 4.71 -0.35
N GLN A 6 5.73 5.70 -0.88
CA GLN A 6 6.62 5.58 -2.03
C GLN A 6 7.88 6.43 -1.80
N PRO A 7 9.01 6.15 -2.46
CA PRO A 7 10.21 7.02 -2.48
C PRO A 7 9.90 8.46 -2.94
N ILE A 8 10.73 9.44 -2.54
CA ILE A 8 10.45 10.89 -2.79
C ILE A 8 10.37 11.20 -4.28
N LEU A 9 11.26 10.62 -5.08
CA LEU A 9 11.37 10.86 -6.52
C LEU A 9 10.85 9.66 -7.33
N TYR A 10 9.88 8.93 -6.78
CA TYR A 10 9.28 7.80 -7.48
C TYR A 10 8.25 8.25 -8.51
N LYS A 11 8.07 7.47 -9.59
CA LYS A 11 7.05 7.75 -10.60
C LYS A 11 5.67 7.75 -9.95
N ASN A 12 4.87 8.77 -10.24
CA ASN A 12 3.54 8.96 -9.64
C ASN A 12 2.44 8.06 -10.26
N ILE A 13 2.78 7.07 -11.08
CA ILE A 13 1.81 6.21 -11.76
C ILE A 13 0.84 5.56 -10.77
N ILE A 14 1.36 4.98 -9.68
CA ILE A 14 0.54 4.35 -8.64
C ILE A 14 -0.31 5.38 -7.91
N TYR A 15 0.26 6.55 -7.60
CA TYR A 15 -0.48 7.66 -7.00
C TYR A 15 -1.65 8.10 -7.87
N ASP A 16 -1.43 8.25 -9.17
CA ASP A 16 -2.45 8.68 -10.13
C ASP A 16 -3.57 7.65 -10.25
N ILE A 17 -3.23 6.35 -10.30
CA ILE A 17 -4.21 5.25 -10.30
C ILE A 17 -5.07 5.30 -9.02
N ILE A 18 -4.45 5.38 -7.84
CA ILE A 18 -5.17 5.40 -6.57
C ILE A 18 -6.06 6.65 -6.49
N LYS A 19 -5.52 7.83 -6.82
CA LYS A 19 -6.23 9.11 -6.78
C LYS A 19 -7.45 9.11 -7.70
N LYS A 20 -7.28 8.68 -8.96
CA LYS A 20 -8.34 8.58 -9.96
C LYS A 20 -9.51 7.72 -9.48
N ASN A 21 -9.21 6.58 -8.84
CA ASN A 21 -10.23 5.67 -8.36
C ASN A 21 -10.89 6.14 -7.05
N LEU A 22 -10.14 6.81 -6.17
CA LEU A 22 -10.70 7.36 -4.93
C LEU A 22 -11.63 8.55 -5.15
N LEU A 23 -11.30 9.46 -6.08
CA LEU A 23 -12.16 10.61 -6.39
C LEU A 23 -13.58 10.21 -6.82
N LYS A 24 -13.75 8.99 -7.37
CA LYS A 24 -15.07 8.46 -7.74
C LYS A 24 -15.94 8.08 -6.54
N HIS A 25 -15.34 7.81 -5.39
CA HIS A 25 -16.04 7.16 -4.27
C HIS A 25 -15.89 7.87 -2.91
N PHE A 26 -14.91 8.78 -2.73
CA PHE A 26 -14.62 9.42 -1.44
C PHE A 26 -14.20 10.90 -1.57
N THR A 27 -14.53 11.70 -0.55
CA THR A 27 -13.79 12.94 -0.24
C THR A 27 -12.38 12.53 0.19
N LEU A 28 -11.39 12.88 -0.64
CA LEU A 28 -10.03 12.37 -0.57
C LEU A 28 -9.42 12.61 0.82
N LYS A 29 -9.33 11.56 1.65
CA LYS A 29 -8.51 11.61 2.86
C LYS A 29 -7.05 11.67 2.40
N LYS A 30 -6.36 12.73 2.81
CA LYS A 30 -4.98 13.12 2.47
C LYS A 30 -4.08 11.90 2.20
N ILE A 31 -3.59 11.77 0.97
CA ILE A 31 -2.51 10.84 0.66
C ILE A 31 -1.25 11.41 1.30
N ILE A 32 -0.80 10.79 2.40
CA ILE A 32 0.44 11.17 3.08
C ILE A 32 1.56 10.31 2.52
N VAL A 33 2.43 10.94 1.74
CA VAL A 33 3.69 10.36 1.30
C VAL A 33 4.74 10.63 2.39
N HIS A 34 5.61 9.65 2.69
CA HIS A 34 6.83 9.80 3.54
C HIS A 34 6.71 9.91 5.06
N GLN A 35 5.56 9.83 5.70
CA GLN A 35 5.49 10.04 7.16
C GLN A 35 5.02 8.80 7.94
N LEU A 36 5.95 7.87 8.19
CA LEU A 36 5.82 6.76 9.15
C LEU A 36 5.45 7.22 10.58
N HIS A 37 5.63 8.51 10.87
CA HIS A 37 5.38 9.12 12.17
C HIS A 37 3.90 9.47 12.39
N ILE A 38 3.05 9.41 11.35
CA ILE A 38 1.61 9.73 11.40
C ILE A 38 0.76 8.44 11.28
N ILE A 39 1.31 7.32 11.73
CA ILE A 39 0.53 6.08 11.86
C ILE A 39 -0.37 6.27 13.09
N ASN A 40 -1.61 6.69 12.84
CA ASN A 40 -2.65 6.74 13.87
C ASN A 40 -3.23 5.35 14.06
N ASN A 41 -3.37 4.89 15.31
CA ASN A 41 -4.02 3.63 15.71
C ASN A 41 -5.54 3.63 15.51
N LYS A 42 -6.01 4.15 14.38
CA LYS A 42 -7.42 4.08 14.00
C LYS A 42 -7.66 2.76 13.28
N ASN A 43 -8.71 2.05 13.69
CA ASN A 43 -9.18 0.85 13.00
C ASN A 43 -9.48 1.17 11.52
N ASN A 44 -9.06 0.28 10.60
CA ASN A 44 -9.28 0.31 9.15
C ASN A 44 -8.43 1.32 8.35
N ASN A 45 -7.13 1.42 8.65
CA ASN A 45 -6.18 2.04 7.73
C ASN A 45 -5.75 1.07 6.63
N ALA A 46 -5.62 1.59 5.42
CA ALA A 46 -5.06 0.89 4.27
C ALA A 46 -3.78 1.58 3.82
N TYR A 47 -2.70 0.81 3.70
CA TYR A 47 -1.38 1.28 3.31
C TYR A 47 -0.99 0.61 2.01
N PHE A 48 -0.90 1.39 0.94
CA PHE A 48 -0.27 1.01 -0.31
C PHE A 48 1.21 1.33 -0.21
N ILE A 49 2.08 0.33 -0.32
CA ILE A 49 3.51 0.47 -0.06
C ILE A 49 4.26 -0.01 -1.30
N ILE A 50 4.99 0.90 -1.94
CA ILE A 50 5.83 0.53 -3.07
C ILE A 50 7.10 -0.15 -2.53
N HIS A 51 7.50 -1.26 -3.14
CA HIS A 51 8.78 -1.91 -2.89
C HIS A 51 9.42 -2.28 -4.22
N ASP A 52 10.25 -1.38 -4.73
CA ASP A 52 11.06 -1.61 -5.93
C ASP A 52 12.44 -2.13 -5.52
N LYS A 53 12.77 -3.37 -5.89
CA LYS A 53 14.05 -4.02 -5.54
C LYS A 53 15.27 -3.30 -6.09
N HIS A 54 15.10 -2.49 -7.13
CA HIS A 54 16.18 -1.72 -7.73
C HIS A 54 16.52 -0.46 -6.90
N LEU A 55 15.63 -0.04 -5.99
CA LEU A 55 15.84 1.13 -5.14
C LEU A 55 16.38 0.77 -3.76
N LYS A 56 17.70 0.67 -3.64
CA LYS A 56 18.38 0.33 -2.38
C LYS A 56 18.12 1.30 -1.22
N SER A 57 17.83 2.57 -1.52
CA SER A 57 17.53 3.59 -0.52
C SER A 57 16.13 3.46 0.08
N TRP A 58 15.30 2.56 -0.45
CA TRP A 58 13.91 2.39 -0.02
C TRP A 58 13.55 0.92 0.12
N ASN A 59 13.12 0.52 1.32
CA ASN A 59 12.69 -0.85 1.59
C ASN A 59 11.23 -0.87 2.06
N GLY A 60 10.30 -0.94 1.11
CA GLY A 60 8.87 -1.04 1.37
C GLY A 60 8.49 -2.22 2.25
N PHE A 61 9.20 -3.35 2.14
CA PHE A 61 8.95 -4.52 2.99
C PHE A 61 9.25 -4.26 4.48
N ASN A 62 10.37 -3.60 4.80
CA ASN A 62 10.69 -3.21 6.18
C ASN A 62 9.71 -2.14 6.72
N ILE A 63 9.25 -1.25 5.85
CA ILE A 63 8.20 -0.28 6.16
C ILE A 63 6.90 -1.02 6.53
N SER A 64 6.52 -2.07 5.78
CA SER A 64 5.35 -2.89 6.09
C SER A 64 5.45 -3.54 7.48
N LYS A 65 6.64 -4.04 7.87
CA LYS A 65 6.87 -4.58 9.23
C LYS A 65 6.63 -3.51 10.30
N THR A 66 7.18 -2.33 10.09
CA THR A 66 7.06 -1.19 11.01
C THR A 66 5.60 -0.78 11.18
N ILE A 67 4.82 -0.78 10.09
CA ILE A 67 3.39 -0.49 10.13
C ILE A 67 2.65 -1.56 10.92
N ARG A 68 2.88 -2.85 10.64
CA ARG A 68 2.19 -3.94 11.38
C ARG A 68 2.46 -3.88 12.88
N GLN A 69 3.66 -3.48 13.29
CA GLN A 69 4.01 -3.32 14.71
C GLN A 69 3.25 -2.18 15.39
N LYS A 70 2.92 -1.11 14.65
CA LYS A 70 2.22 0.07 15.19
C LYS A 70 0.71 -0.01 15.03
N ASP A 71 0.25 -0.45 13.87
CA ASP A 71 -1.15 -0.63 13.49
C ASP A 71 -1.40 -2.11 13.19
N HIS A 72 -1.76 -2.85 14.24
CA HIS A 72 -1.90 -4.31 14.18
C HIS A 72 -3.04 -4.78 13.26
N ASN A 73 -4.01 -3.92 12.97
CA ASN A 73 -5.19 -4.24 12.15
C ASN A 73 -5.15 -3.55 10.78
N ALA A 74 -4.05 -2.90 10.42
CA ALA A 74 -3.87 -2.28 9.11
C ALA A 74 -4.07 -3.28 7.97
N HIS A 75 -4.77 -2.82 6.93
CA HIS A 75 -4.73 -3.43 5.61
C HIS A 75 -3.43 -2.99 4.92
N ILE A 76 -2.51 -3.93 4.72
CA ILE A 76 -1.21 -3.65 4.10
C ILE A 76 -1.20 -4.24 2.70
N ILE A 77 -1.01 -3.39 1.70
CA ILE A 77 -0.90 -3.76 0.29
C ILE A 77 0.54 -3.48 -0.13
N LEU A 78 1.27 -4.52 -0.51
CA LEU A 78 2.63 -4.39 -1.02
C LEU A 78 2.59 -4.35 -2.55
N ILE A 79 3.15 -3.32 -3.18
CA ILE A 79 3.27 -3.21 -4.63
C ILE A 79 4.75 -3.38 -4.97
N THR A 80 5.14 -4.48 -5.59
CA THR A 80 6.56 -4.87 -5.67
C THR A 80 6.91 -5.62 -6.95
N ASN A 81 8.16 -5.48 -7.38
CA ASN A 81 8.80 -6.32 -8.41
C ASN A 81 9.74 -7.40 -7.81
N ASP A 82 9.75 -7.54 -6.48
CA ASP A 82 10.35 -8.67 -5.75
C ASP A 82 9.22 -9.63 -5.36
N LEU A 83 8.96 -10.70 -6.11
CA LEU A 83 7.84 -11.61 -5.85
C LEU A 83 8.25 -12.83 -5.00
N ASP A 84 8.94 -12.59 -3.88
CA ASP A 84 9.35 -13.63 -2.93
C ASP A 84 8.21 -13.96 -1.93
N TYR A 85 7.18 -14.64 -2.43
CA TYR A 85 6.01 -15.04 -1.63
C TYR A 85 6.37 -15.86 -0.38
N PRO A 86 7.31 -16.82 -0.40
CA PRO A 86 7.73 -17.54 0.81
C PRO A 86 8.25 -16.61 1.91
N LYS A 87 9.09 -15.63 1.57
CA LYS A 87 9.59 -14.61 2.51
C LYS A 87 8.44 -13.76 3.07
N TYR A 88 7.49 -13.39 2.23
CA TYR A 88 6.32 -12.59 2.64
C TYR A 88 5.41 -13.35 3.59
N TYR A 89 5.12 -14.62 3.31
CA TYR A 89 4.33 -15.46 4.18
C TYR A 89 4.99 -15.65 5.56
N ARG A 90 6.29 -16.00 5.58
CA ARG A 90 7.07 -16.21 6.81
C ARG A 90 7.29 -14.95 7.64
N SER A 91 7.06 -13.76 7.07
CA SER A 91 7.22 -12.49 7.77
C SER A 91 6.11 -12.18 8.77
N HIS A 92 4.99 -12.91 8.72
CA HIS A 92 3.80 -12.66 9.53
C HIS A 92 3.23 -11.23 9.44
N ILE A 93 3.59 -10.46 8.39
CA ILE A 93 3.06 -9.11 8.16
C ILE A 93 1.56 -9.15 7.81
N ARG A 94 1.03 -10.28 7.32
CA ARG A 94 -0.37 -10.43 6.89
C ARG A 94 -0.76 -9.36 5.88
N PHE A 95 -0.16 -9.43 4.69
CA PHE A 95 -0.55 -8.58 3.58
C PHE A 95 -2.00 -8.87 3.20
N LEU A 96 -2.79 -7.82 2.95
CA LEU A 96 -4.10 -7.95 2.33
C LEU A 96 -3.94 -8.39 0.88
N SER A 97 -2.97 -7.80 0.18
CA SER A 97 -2.61 -8.17 -1.18
C SER A 97 -1.15 -7.82 -1.49
N ILE A 98 -0.58 -8.51 -2.47
CA ILE A 98 0.73 -8.26 -3.05
C ILE A 98 0.54 -8.10 -4.55
N ILE A 99 0.77 -6.89 -5.04
CA ILE A 99 0.57 -6.52 -6.45
C ILE A 99 1.93 -6.50 -7.13
N ASP A 100 2.03 -7.14 -8.28
CA ASP A 100 3.23 -7.05 -9.11
C ASP A 100 3.33 -5.66 -9.74
N LEU A 101 4.39 -4.94 -9.41
CA LEU A 101 4.67 -3.60 -9.92
C LEU A 101 4.85 -3.57 -11.45
N ASP A 102 5.38 -4.65 -12.02
CA ASP A 102 5.68 -4.77 -13.43
C ASP A 102 4.51 -5.35 -14.24
N SER A 103 3.48 -5.86 -13.55
CA SER A 103 2.27 -6.42 -14.18
C SER A 103 1.48 -5.37 -14.96
N ASN A 104 0.96 -5.77 -16.12
CA ASN A 104 0.00 -4.97 -16.90
C ASN A 104 -1.38 -4.89 -16.24
N GLN A 105 -1.67 -5.76 -15.27
CA GLN A 105 -2.95 -5.85 -14.57
C GLN A 105 -2.99 -5.03 -13.27
N LYS A 106 -1.86 -4.43 -12.85
CA LYS A 106 -1.76 -3.68 -11.58
C LYS A 106 -2.84 -2.62 -11.37
N GLU A 107 -3.27 -1.91 -12.42
CA GLU A 107 -4.33 -0.90 -12.29
C GLU A 107 -5.66 -1.56 -11.91
N TYR A 108 -5.99 -2.70 -12.53
CA TYR A 108 -7.19 -3.47 -12.25
C TYR A 108 -7.14 -4.05 -10.82
N GLU A 109 -6.02 -4.62 -10.40
CA GLU A 109 -5.85 -5.14 -9.03
C GLU A 109 -6.01 -4.05 -7.98
N ILE A 110 -5.42 -2.87 -8.20
CA ILE A 110 -5.59 -1.71 -7.31
C ILE A 110 -7.07 -1.30 -7.25
N GLN A 111 -7.78 -1.30 -8.38
CA GLN A 111 -9.21 -0.97 -8.42
C GLN A 111 -10.05 -1.96 -7.60
N GLU A 112 -9.82 -3.26 -7.76
CA GLU A 112 -10.55 -4.30 -7.00
C GLU A 112 -10.31 -4.16 -5.50
N ILE A 113 -9.07 -3.95 -5.09
CA ILE A 113 -8.72 -3.77 -3.67
C ILE A 113 -9.38 -2.50 -3.11
N LEU A 114 -9.37 -1.40 -3.86
CA LEU A 114 -10.06 -0.19 -3.46
C LEU A 114 -11.56 -0.46 -3.30
N GLN A 115 -12.21 -1.11 -4.26
CA GLN A 115 -13.62 -1.46 -4.17
C GLN A 115 -13.93 -2.34 -2.94
N TYR A 116 -13.07 -3.32 -2.64
CA TYR A 116 -13.17 -4.14 -1.44
C TYR A 116 -13.09 -3.30 -0.16
N LEU A 117 -12.07 -2.43 -0.05
CA LEU A 117 -11.89 -1.57 1.13
C LEU A 117 -13.07 -0.62 1.34
N ILE A 118 -13.67 -0.14 0.25
CA ILE A 118 -14.85 0.73 0.27
C ILE A 118 -16.06 -0.02 0.80
N ASN A 119 -16.29 -1.25 0.32
CA ASN A 119 -17.42 -2.07 0.72
C ASN A 119 -17.29 -2.58 2.17
N ALA A 120 -16.08 -2.87 2.62
CA ALA A 120 -15.81 -3.35 3.99
C ALA A 120 -15.95 -2.25 5.06
N CYS A 121 -16.03 -0.97 4.67
CA CYS A 121 -16.21 0.16 5.59
C CYS A 121 -17.64 0.74 5.60
N ARG A 122 -18.58 0.12 4.88
CA ARG A 122 -20.02 0.40 4.96
C ARG A 122 -20.66 -0.52 6.00
#